data_AF-A0A844I8W5-F1
#
_entry.id   AF-A0A844I8W5-F1
#
_cell.length_a   1.000
_cell.length_b   1.000
_cell.length_c   1.000
_cell.angle_alpha   90.00
_cell.angle_beta   90.00
_cell.angle_gamma   90.00
#
_symmetry.space_group_name_H-M   'P 1'
#
loop_
_entity.id
_entity.type
_entity.pdbx_description
1 polymer ?
#
loop_
_entity_poly.entity_id
_entity_poly.type
_entity_poly.pdbx_seq_one_letter_code
_entity_poly.pdbx_strand_id
1 'polypeptide(L)'
;MATENHKNLYDQVCKNISQITGRGLLYQTIGIIMGEEQLLHREKTNKICDYFGIKPSANKDEDKKIINNLLDGILKNTPINNVIAKAINQGGNMEWIFVAAAFTFVGLFLYKQTLDKKEQEKTKPVVQEIKNQPTFQPLIPADLCLVIPASVANNFINRSNLKVDELIYLIDNASYFLCTTVKVADSNEQNLEMTDENISPDSIREVYLRININDGCKMIDQTVRYSLKTDIPSQAKCIIKQLACLKNLSGLQKFNRI
;
A
#
# COMPACT_ATOMS: atom_id res chain seq x y z
N MET A 1 4.00 -25.28 -5.78
CA MET A 1 3.29 -24.95 -7.04
C MET A 1 3.28 -23.44 -7.30
N ALA A 2 4.45 -22.81 -7.42
CA ALA A 2 4.57 -21.35 -7.59
C ALA A 2 5.18 -20.93 -8.95
N THR A 3 5.45 -21.89 -9.82
CA THR A 3 6.20 -21.71 -11.07
C THR A 3 5.32 -21.59 -12.31
N GLU A 4 4.01 -21.90 -12.22
CA GLU A 4 3.10 -21.84 -13.38
C GLU A 4 2.52 -20.44 -13.66
N ASN A 5 2.52 -19.53 -12.67
CA ASN A 5 1.79 -18.26 -12.80
C ASN A 5 2.57 -17.17 -13.56
N HIS A 6 3.90 -17.19 -13.53
CA HIS A 6 4.73 -16.19 -14.21
C HIS A 6 4.85 -16.43 -15.72
N LYS A 7 4.85 -17.71 -16.14
CA LYS A 7 4.85 -18.09 -17.55
C LYS A 7 3.54 -17.67 -18.23
N ASN A 8 2.42 -17.78 -17.50
CA ASN A 8 1.11 -17.35 -17.95
C ASN A 8 1.03 -15.83 -18.20
N LEU A 9 1.56 -15.01 -17.30
CA LEU A 9 1.56 -13.55 -17.46
C LEU A 9 2.41 -13.11 -18.67
N TYR A 10 3.58 -13.71 -18.88
CA TYR A 10 4.44 -13.40 -20.02
C TYR A 10 3.77 -13.79 -21.35
N ASP A 11 3.22 -15.00 -21.44
CA ASP A 11 2.54 -15.47 -22.63
C ASP A 11 1.27 -14.64 -22.92
N GLN A 12 0.54 -14.22 -21.89
CA GLN A 12 -0.62 -13.33 -21.98
C GLN A 12 -0.22 -11.94 -22.49
N VAL A 13 0.87 -11.37 -21.96
CA VAL A 13 1.40 -10.07 -22.40
C VAL A 13 1.84 -10.14 -23.87
N CYS A 14 2.62 -11.17 -24.26
CA CYS A 14 3.07 -11.33 -25.65
C CYS A 14 1.90 -11.55 -26.62
N LYS A 15 0.90 -12.35 -26.25
CA LYS A 15 -0.30 -12.58 -27.06
C LYS A 15 -1.11 -11.30 -27.25
N ASN A 16 -1.33 -10.53 -26.19
CA ASN A 16 -2.11 -9.30 -26.25
C ASN A 16 -1.38 -8.20 -27.02
N ILE A 17 -0.04 -8.13 -26.95
CA ILE A 17 0.75 -7.13 -27.68
C ILE A 17 0.71 -7.33 -29.19
N SER A 18 0.72 -8.57 -29.67
CA SER A 18 0.56 -8.85 -31.11
C SER A 18 -0.77 -8.35 -31.67
N GLN A 19 -1.76 -8.08 -30.80
CA GLN A 19 -3.07 -7.53 -31.14
C GLN A 19 -3.14 -6.00 -30.97
N ILE A 20 -2.10 -5.37 -30.39
CA ILE A 20 -2.04 -3.92 -30.26
C ILE A 20 -1.69 -3.30 -31.62
N THR A 21 -2.72 -2.94 -32.37
CA THR A 21 -2.59 -2.12 -33.56
C THR A 21 -2.98 -0.68 -33.23
N GLY A 22 -2.02 0.24 -33.14
CA GLY A 22 -2.34 1.66 -32.96
C GLY A 22 -1.28 2.51 -32.28
N ARG A 23 -1.73 3.62 -31.69
CA ARG A 23 -0.93 4.59 -30.91
C ARG A 23 -0.89 4.18 -29.43
N GLY A 24 0.16 4.59 -28.73
CA GLY A 24 0.39 4.37 -27.30
C GLY A 24 0.77 2.93 -27.00
N LEU A 25 1.61 2.31 -27.82
CA LEU A 25 1.98 0.89 -27.67
C LEU A 25 2.60 0.62 -26.29
N LEU A 26 3.50 1.52 -25.85
CA LEU A 26 4.13 1.41 -24.55
C LEU A 26 3.13 1.61 -23.41
N TYR A 27 2.25 2.61 -23.52
CA TYR A 27 1.17 2.87 -22.55
C TYR A 27 0.23 1.67 -22.40
N GLN A 28 -0.18 1.07 -23.52
CA GLN A 28 -1.07 -0.10 -23.52
C GLN A 28 -0.38 -1.33 -22.93
N THR A 29 0.90 -1.54 -23.25
CA THR A 29 1.70 -2.64 -22.71
C THR A 29 1.82 -2.53 -21.18
N ILE A 30 2.09 -1.33 -20.65
CA ILE A 30 2.11 -1.10 -19.20
C ILE A 30 0.73 -1.39 -18.59
N GLY A 31 -0.34 -0.99 -19.26
CA GLY A 31 -1.71 -1.30 -18.82
C GLY A 31 -2.00 -2.80 -18.69
N ILE A 32 -1.51 -3.61 -19.62
CA ILE A 32 -1.62 -5.07 -19.55
C ILE A 32 -0.81 -5.62 -18.37
N ILE A 33 0.43 -5.16 -18.18
CA ILE A 33 1.28 -5.58 -17.05
C ILE A 33 0.62 -5.24 -15.70
N MET A 34 -0.05 -4.11 -15.61
CA MET A 34 -0.76 -3.68 -14.40
C MET A 34 -2.13 -4.36 -14.21
N GLY A 35 -2.58 -5.19 -15.16
CA GLY A 35 -3.89 -5.84 -15.14
C GLY A 35 -5.06 -4.89 -15.36
N GLU A 36 -4.84 -3.71 -15.95
CA GLU A 36 -5.84 -2.65 -16.16
C GLU A 36 -6.36 -2.62 -17.62
N GLU A 37 -6.23 -3.73 -18.36
CA GLU A 37 -6.57 -3.80 -19.78
C GLU A 37 -8.05 -3.47 -20.08
N GLN A 38 -8.97 -3.94 -19.23
CA GLN A 38 -10.43 -3.79 -19.37
C GLN A 38 -11.04 -2.70 -18.47
N LEU A 39 -10.24 -2.00 -17.67
CA LEU A 39 -10.76 -1.01 -16.72
C LEU A 39 -11.02 0.33 -17.42
N LEU A 40 -12.21 0.89 -17.16
CA LEU A 40 -12.57 2.26 -17.59
C LEU A 40 -11.61 3.32 -17.01
N HIS A 41 -10.97 3.00 -15.89
CA HIS A 41 -9.99 3.84 -15.20
C HIS A 41 -8.68 3.08 -14.97
N ARG A 42 -7.63 3.50 -15.69
CA ARG A 42 -6.26 2.94 -15.60
C ARG A 42 -5.38 3.73 -14.63
N GLU A 43 -5.78 3.78 -13.37
CA GLU A 43 -5.16 4.68 -12.38
C GLU A 43 -3.67 4.38 -12.15
N LYS A 44 -3.29 3.10 -12.05
CA LYS A 44 -1.89 2.71 -11.83
C LYS A 44 -1.05 2.93 -13.08
N THR A 45 -1.60 2.60 -14.24
CA THR A 45 -0.95 2.85 -15.54
C THR A 45 -0.70 4.34 -15.73
N ASN A 46 -1.68 5.19 -15.43
CA ASN A 46 -1.52 6.64 -15.56
C ASN A 46 -0.41 7.16 -14.66
N LYS A 47 -0.34 6.74 -13.40
CA LYS A 47 0.74 7.17 -12.49
C LYS A 47 2.14 6.81 -13.01
N ILE A 48 2.32 5.61 -13.54
CA ILE A 48 3.60 5.16 -14.11
C ILE A 48 3.91 5.95 -15.39
N CYS A 49 2.93 6.05 -16.28
CA CYS A 49 3.10 6.71 -17.57
C CYS A 49 3.36 8.21 -17.44
N ASP A 50 2.63 8.92 -16.55
CA ASP A 50 2.84 10.33 -16.26
C ASP A 50 4.25 10.58 -15.71
N TYR A 51 4.73 9.69 -14.83
CA TYR A 51 6.06 9.79 -14.26
C TYR A 51 7.18 9.70 -15.31
N PHE A 52 7.01 8.86 -16.34
CA PHE A 52 7.98 8.70 -17.43
C PHE A 52 7.65 9.53 -18.69
N GLY A 53 6.57 10.33 -18.68
CA GLY A 53 6.12 11.10 -19.84
C GLY A 53 5.59 10.27 -21.01
N ILE A 54 5.13 9.04 -20.74
CA ILE A 54 4.57 8.12 -21.73
C ILE A 54 3.12 8.52 -21.99
N LYS A 55 2.76 8.75 -23.26
CA LYS A 55 1.41 9.23 -23.62
C LYS A 55 0.55 8.09 -24.18
N PRO A 56 -0.75 8.05 -23.85
CA PRO A 56 -1.68 7.07 -24.43
C PRO A 56 -1.87 7.24 -25.95
N SER A 57 -1.57 8.43 -26.47
CA SER A 57 -1.65 8.76 -27.90
C SER A 57 -0.30 8.76 -28.62
N ALA A 58 0.78 8.31 -27.96
CA ALA A 58 2.13 8.36 -28.53
C ALA A 58 2.25 7.54 -29.81
N ASN A 59 3.03 7.99 -30.79
CA ASN A 59 3.37 7.14 -31.94
C ASN A 59 4.59 6.25 -31.62
N LYS A 60 4.88 5.29 -32.52
CA LYS A 60 5.99 4.33 -32.31
C LYS A 60 7.35 5.02 -32.18
N ASP A 61 7.59 6.11 -32.88
CA ASP A 61 8.87 6.84 -32.82
C ASP A 61 9.01 7.62 -31.51
N GLU A 62 7.92 8.19 -31.01
CA GLU A 62 7.85 8.83 -29.69
C GLU A 62 8.12 7.82 -28.57
N ASP A 63 7.46 6.66 -28.59
CA ASP A 63 7.70 5.60 -27.61
C ASP A 63 9.15 5.08 -27.72
N LYS A 64 9.68 4.89 -28.93
CA LYS A 64 11.06 4.47 -29.16
C LYS A 64 12.07 5.49 -28.61
N LYS A 65 11.79 6.79 -28.76
CA LYS A 65 12.64 7.85 -28.19
C LYS A 65 12.66 7.78 -26.66
N ILE A 66 11.51 7.52 -26.02
CA ILE A 66 11.43 7.35 -24.56
C ILE A 66 12.22 6.12 -24.11
N ILE A 67 12.10 5.00 -24.82
CA ILE A 67 12.85 3.77 -24.53
C ILE A 67 14.36 4.00 -24.70
N ASN A 68 14.78 4.64 -25.78
CA ASN A 68 16.20 4.94 -26.00
C ASN A 68 16.75 5.87 -24.92
N ASN A 69 16.01 6.90 -24.51
CA ASN A 69 16.42 7.78 -23.42
C ASN A 69 16.56 7.02 -22.09
N LEU A 70 15.66 6.07 -21.81
CA LEU A 70 15.75 5.21 -20.64
C LEU A 70 16.99 4.32 -20.70
N LEU A 71 17.20 3.66 -21.85
CA LEU A 71 18.33 2.79 -22.07
C LEU A 71 19.65 3.56 -21.95
N ASP A 72 19.76 4.74 -22.54
CA ASP A 72 20.95 5.60 -22.42
C ASP A 72 21.21 6.01 -20.96
N GLY A 73 20.16 6.22 -20.17
CA GLY A 73 20.26 6.53 -18.74
C GLY A 73 20.75 5.35 -17.89
N ILE A 74 20.31 4.13 -18.19
CA ILE A 74 20.68 2.89 -17.46
C ILE A 74 22.04 2.35 -17.94
N LEU A 75 22.33 2.42 -19.24
CA LEU A 75 23.50 1.81 -19.87
C LEU A 75 24.79 2.61 -19.69
N LYS A 76 24.73 3.91 -19.36
CA LYS A 76 25.92 4.71 -19.05
C LYS A 76 26.75 4.19 -17.88
N ASN A 77 26.17 3.37 -17.00
CA ASN A 77 26.82 2.91 -15.76
C ASN A 77 27.06 1.39 -15.69
N THR A 78 26.82 0.62 -16.76
CA THR A 78 26.88 -0.86 -16.70
C THR A 78 27.51 -1.48 -17.95
N PRO A 79 28.35 -2.54 -17.86
CA PRO A 79 28.98 -3.20 -19.02
C PRO A 79 28.02 -3.98 -19.94
N ILE A 80 26.70 -3.83 -19.77
CA ILE A 80 25.63 -4.51 -20.52
C ILE A 80 25.46 -3.91 -21.94
N ASN A 81 26.21 -2.84 -22.25
CA ASN A 81 26.17 -2.07 -23.49
C ASN A 81 26.16 -2.95 -24.75
N ASN A 82 26.88 -4.08 -24.75
CA ASN A 82 27.02 -4.92 -25.94
C ASN A 82 25.87 -5.90 -26.20
N VAL A 83 25.02 -6.23 -25.22
CA VAL A 83 23.94 -7.23 -25.42
C VAL A 83 22.67 -6.56 -25.91
N ILE A 84 22.29 -5.45 -25.29
CA ILE A 84 21.06 -4.73 -25.62
C ILE A 84 21.23 -3.93 -26.92
N ALA A 85 22.37 -3.24 -27.11
CA ALA A 85 22.65 -2.55 -28.37
C ALA A 85 22.74 -3.53 -29.55
N LYS A 86 23.27 -4.74 -29.32
CA LYS A 86 23.32 -5.79 -30.35
C LYS A 86 21.93 -6.35 -30.69
N ALA A 87 21.04 -6.54 -29.72
CA ALA A 87 19.66 -6.96 -29.96
C ALA A 87 18.84 -5.89 -30.72
N ILE A 88 19.07 -4.60 -30.42
CA ILE A 88 18.43 -3.46 -31.11
C ILE A 88 18.97 -3.30 -32.54
N ASN A 89 20.27 -3.49 -32.75
CA ASN A 89 20.90 -3.39 -34.07
C ASN A 89 20.68 -4.63 -34.96
N GLN A 90 20.35 -5.79 -34.40
CA GLN A 90 20.13 -7.03 -35.15
C GLN A 90 18.68 -7.24 -35.63
N GLY A 91 17.82 -6.22 -35.57
CA GLY A 91 16.46 -6.33 -36.09
C GLY A 91 15.58 -7.31 -35.30
N GLY A 92 15.85 -7.47 -34.00
CA GLY A 92 14.97 -8.23 -33.10
C GLY A 92 13.54 -7.69 -33.17
N ASN A 93 12.55 -8.59 -33.14
CA ASN A 93 11.13 -8.23 -33.30
C ASN A 93 10.77 -7.10 -32.32
N MET A 94 10.43 -5.91 -32.85
CA MET A 94 10.36 -4.66 -32.06
C MET A 94 9.44 -4.77 -30.85
N GLU A 95 8.43 -5.64 -30.92
CA GLU A 95 7.50 -5.95 -29.82
C GLU A 95 8.23 -6.39 -28.55
N TRP A 96 9.30 -7.19 -28.65
CA TRP A 96 10.11 -7.60 -27.50
C TRP A 96 10.78 -6.44 -26.79
N ILE A 97 11.18 -5.41 -27.55
CA ILE A 97 11.82 -4.21 -27.00
C ILE A 97 10.79 -3.42 -26.19
N PHE A 98 9.57 -3.28 -26.70
CA PHE A 98 8.49 -2.61 -25.97
C PHE A 98 8.09 -3.35 -24.69
N VAL A 99 7.99 -4.69 -24.74
CA VAL A 99 7.70 -5.53 -23.57
C VAL A 99 8.78 -5.33 -22.51
N ALA A 100 10.05 -5.53 -22.88
CA ALA A 100 11.17 -5.42 -21.95
C ALA A 100 11.27 -4.02 -21.35
N ALA A 101 11.05 -2.98 -22.17
CA ALA A 101 11.02 -1.60 -21.70
C ALA A 101 9.87 -1.37 -20.71
N ALA A 102 8.65 -1.82 -21.01
CA ALA A 102 7.49 -1.66 -20.13
C ALA A 102 7.72 -2.31 -18.75
N PHE A 103 8.24 -3.54 -18.70
CA PHE A 103 8.62 -4.17 -17.43
C PHE A 103 9.70 -3.38 -16.69
N THR A 104 10.66 -2.80 -17.42
CA THR A 104 11.71 -1.95 -16.83
C THR A 104 11.13 -0.67 -16.22
N PHE A 105 10.22 0.01 -16.92
CA PHE A 105 9.53 1.20 -16.40
C PHE A 105 8.73 0.89 -15.14
N VAL A 106 7.92 -0.17 -15.16
CA VAL A 106 7.16 -0.61 -13.98
C VAL A 106 8.11 -0.94 -12.82
N GLY A 107 9.17 -1.72 -13.08
CA GLY A 107 10.16 -2.08 -12.07
C GLY A 107 10.89 -0.88 -11.47
N LEU A 108 11.33 0.07 -12.30
CA LEU A 108 11.98 1.30 -11.84
C LEU A 108 11.04 2.21 -11.07
N PHE A 109 9.78 2.30 -11.48
CA PHE A 109 8.78 3.07 -10.75
C PHE A 109 8.55 2.50 -9.35
N LEU A 110 8.36 1.18 -9.24
CA LEU A 110 8.22 0.50 -7.95
C LEU A 110 9.50 0.62 -7.12
N TYR A 111 10.68 0.45 -7.73
CA TYR A 111 11.96 0.62 -7.05
C TYR A 111 12.13 2.04 -6.52
N LYS A 112 11.84 3.06 -7.34
CA LYS A 112 11.88 4.45 -6.91
C LYS A 112 10.85 4.74 -5.82
N GLN A 113 9.62 4.24 -5.94
CA GLN A 113 8.62 4.39 -4.88
C GLN A 113 9.12 3.80 -3.54
N THR A 114 9.87 2.69 -3.58
CA THR A 114 10.52 2.14 -2.38
C THR A 114 11.74 2.92 -1.93
N LEU A 115 12.50 3.56 -2.84
CA LEU A 115 13.63 4.42 -2.50
C LEU A 115 13.18 5.77 -1.96
N ASP A 116 12.22 6.44 -2.57
CA ASP A 116 11.64 7.70 -2.09
C ASP A 116 11.06 7.50 -0.68
N LYS A 117 10.45 6.34 -0.40
CA LYS A 117 10.05 5.94 0.96
C LYS A 117 11.23 5.82 1.93
N LYS A 118 12.40 5.38 1.46
CA LYS A 118 13.66 5.27 2.22
C LYS A 118 14.51 6.56 2.26
N GLU A 119 14.35 7.47 1.31
CA GLU A 119 15.08 8.73 1.22
C GLU A 119 14.33 9.87 1.92
N GLN A 120 13.00 9.84 1.93
CA GLN A 120 12.21 10.69 2.83
C GLN A 120 12.47 10.37 4.32
N GLU A 121 12.97 9.17 4.63
CA GLU A 121 13.52 8.81 5.95
C GLU A 121 14.93 9.40 6.21
N LYS A 122 15.68 9.82 5.18
CA LYS A 122 17.10 10.25 5.28
C LYS A 122 17.33 11.77 5.24
N THR A 123 16.38 12.56 4.74
CA THR A 123 16.60 14.01 4.50
C THR A 123 15.92 14.88 5.57
N LYS A 124 16.51 14.96 6.77
CA LYS A 124 16.39 16.14 7.67
C LYS A 124 17.80 16.67 7.97
N PRO A 125 18.01 18.00 8.04
CA PRO A 125 19.33 18.58 7.84
C PRO A 125 20.27 18.49 9.05
N VAL A 126 21.56 18.44 8.71
CA VAL A 126 22.77 18.23 9.51
C VAL A 126 23.16 19.47 10.34
N VAL A 127 23.52 19.27 11.61
CA VAL A 127 24.52 20.09 12.33
C VAL A 127 25.45 19.12 13.07
N GLN A 128 26.76 19.24 12.81
CA GLN A 128 27.88 18.51 13.44
C GLN A 128 27.94 18.86 14.95
N GLU A 129 28.45 18.08 15.91
CA GLU A 129 29.44 17.00 15.95
C GLU A 129 29.30 16.26 17.32
N ILE A 130 29.82 15.02 17.39
CA ILE A 130 30.24 14.25 18.59
C ILE A 130 29.29 13.18 19.19
N LYS A 131 29.70 11.91 18.93
CA LYS A 131 29.53 10.63 19.67
C LYS A 131 28.12 10.08 19.98
N ASN A 132 27.77 9.04 19.21
CA ASN A 132 27.00 7.83 19.55
C ASN A 132 25.76 7.99 20.46
N GLN A 133 24.57 8.14 19.87
CA GLN A 133 23.30 7.74 20.48
C GLN A 133 22.30 7.23 19.43
N PRO A 134 21.37 6.32 19.82
CA PRO A 134 20.52 5.57 18.89
C PRO A 134 19.48 6.46 18.20
N THR A 135 19.35 6.29 16.89
CA THR A 135 18.44 7.04 16.02
C THR A 135 16.98 6.80 16.42
N PHE A 136 16.32 7.80 17.01
CA PHE A 136 14.86 7.79 17.20
C PHE A 136 14.18 8.01 15.84
N GLN A 137 13.65 6.94 15.23
CA GLN A 137 12.71 7.07 14.12
C GLN A 137 11.41 7.72 14.63
N PRO A 138 10.77 8.64 13.86
CA PRO A 138 9.47 9.17 14.22
C PRO A 138 8.44 8.03 14.11
N LEU A 139 7.92 7.61 15.25
CA LEU A 139 6.86 6.61 15.35
C LEU A 139 5.63 7.18 14.62
N ILE A 140 5.13 6.46 13.61
CA ILE A 140 3.95 6.89 12.86
C ILE A 140 2.72 6.29 13.56
N PRO A 141 1.85 7.13 14.14
CA PRO A 141 0.71 6.63 14.87
C PRO A 141 -0.37 6.13 13.92
N ALA A 142 -1.04 5.05 14.33
CA ALA A 142 -2.27 4.57 13.72
C ALA A 142 -3.36 4.45 14.77
N ASP A 143 -4.60 4.57 14.32
CA ASP A 143 -5.75 4.26 15.16
C ASP A 143 -6.36 2.93 14.73
N LEU A 144 -6.44 2.02 15.70
CA LEU A 144 -7.17 0.77 15.58
C LEU A 144 -8.56 0.97 16.19
N CYS A 145 -9.55 0.91 15.32
CA CYS A 145 -10.97 0.94 15.65
C CYS A 145 -11.49 -0.49 15.70
N LEU A 146 -12.13 -0.88 16.80
CA LEU A 146 -12.69 -2.20 17.03
C LEU A 146 -14.16 -2.08 17.42
N VAL A 147 -14.95 -3.10 17.07
CA VAL A 147 -16.30 -3.32 17.59
C VAL A 147 -16.28 -4.64 18.34
N ILE A 148 -16.51 -4.60 19.64
CA ILE A 148 -16.40 -5.74 20.57
C ILE A 148 -17.66 -5.86 21.44
N PRO A 149 -17.96 -7.06 21.98
CA PRO A 149 -19.05 -7.21 22.95
C PRO A 149 -18.82 -6.40 24.23
N ALA A 150 -19.90 -5.89 24.85
CA ALA A 150 -19.84 -5.16 26.11
C ALA A 150 -19.19 -5.96 27.27
N SER A 151 -19.41 -7.28 27.30
CA SER A 151 -18.78 -8.19 28.27
C SER A 151 -17.25 -8.19 28.21
N VAL A 152 -16.67 -7.93 27.03
CA VAL A 152 -15.22 -7.81 26.81
C VAL A 152 -14.75 -6.40 27.15
N ALA A 153 -15.52 -5.38 26.74
CA ALA A 153 -15.20 -3.97 26.91
C ALA A 153 -15.17 -3.48 28.38
N ASN A 154 -15.99 -4.07 29.25
CA ASN A 154 -16.18 -3.61 30.64
C ASN A 154 -14.89 -3.59 31.48
N ASN A 155 -13.86 -4.34 31.09
CA ASN A 155 -12.57 -4.36 31.79
C ASN A 155 -11.65 -3.18 31.43
N PHE A 156 -12.07 -2.30 30.52
CA PHE A 156 -11.24 -1.26 29.95
C PHE A 156 -11.80 0.14 30.22
N ILE A 157 -10.91 1.12 30.33
CA ILE A 157 -11.27 2.51 30.66
C ILE A 157 -10.66 3.44 29.63
N ASN A 158 -11.39 4.51 29.28
CA ASN A 158 -10.88 5.57 28.42
C ASN A 158 -9.54 6.14 28.93
N ARG A 159 -8.64 6.45 28.00
CA ARG A 159 -7.29 6.99 28.25
C ARG A 159 -6.34 6.05 28.99
N SER A 160 -6.72 4.81 29.24
CA SER A 160 -5.83 3.79 29.77
C SER A 160 -4.81 3.32 28.72
N ASN A 161 -3.67 2.86 29.21
CA ASN A 161 -2.62 2.26 28.38
C ASN A 161 -2.84 0.74 28.36
N LEU A 162 -2.79 0.14 27.16
CA LEU A 162 -2.96 -1.27 26.92
C LEU A 162 -1.62 -1.96 26.71
N LYS A 163 -1.48 -3.13 27.32
CA LYS A 163 -0.41 -4.07 26.99
C LYS A 163 -0.69 -4.70 25.63
N VAL A 164 0.37 -5.18 24.96
CA VAL A 164 0.26 -5.88 23.68
C VAL A 164 -0.68 -7.09 23.77
N ASP A 165 -0.61 -7.87 24.85
CA ASP A 165 -1.47 -9.04 25.05
C ASP A 165 -2.96 -8.66 25.19
N GLU A 166 -3.26 -7.53 25.84
CA GLU A 166 -4.63 -7.01 25.97
C GLU A 166 -5.16 -6.52 24.61
N LEU A 167 -4.30 -5.88 23.82
CA LEU A 167 -4.64 -5.48 22.44
C LEU A 167 -4.94 -6.70 21.56
N ILE A 168 -4.13 -7.76 21.65
CA ILE A 168 -4.37 -9.02 20.94
C ILE A 168 -5.70 -9.64 21.35
N TYR A 169 -5.98 -9.68 22.65
CA TYR A 169 -7.25 -10.19 23.18
C TYR A 169 -8.46 -9.41 22.65
N LEU A 170 -8.35 -8.07 22.59
CA LEU A 170 -9.39 -7.21 22.01
C LEU A 170 -9.60 -7.48 20.51
N ILE A 171 -8.53 -7.64 19.74
CA ILE A 171 -8.59 -7.97 18.31
C ILE A 171 -9.27 -9.33 18.08
N ASP A 172 -8.96 -10.32 18.91
CA ASP A 172 -9.53 -11.67 18.79
C ASP A 172 -11.03 -11.73 19.11
N ASN A 173 -11.51 -10.82 19.95
CA ASN A 173 -12.93 -10.72 20.31
C ASN A 173 -13.71 -9.69 19.47
N ALA A 174 -13.07 -9.04 18.49
CA ALA A 174 -13.73 -8.04 17.66
C ALA A 174 -14.61 -8.67 16.57
N SER A 175 -15.83 -8.16 16.43
CA SER A 175 -16.76 -8.46 15.33
C SER A 175 -16.42 -7.64 14.07
N TYR A 176 -15.91 -6.42 14.28
CA TYR A 176 -15.46 -5.53 13.20
C TYR A 176 -14.17 -4.83 13.59
N PHE A 177 -13.37 -4.48 12.59
CA PHE A 177 -12.17 -3.68 12.81
C PHE A 177 -11.83 -2.76 11.62
N LEU A 178 -11.10 -1.70 11.93
CA LEU A 178 -10.48 -0.82 10.95
C LEU A 178 -9.20 -0.26 11.58
N CYS A 179 -8.04 -0.45 10.93
CA CYS A 179 -6.83 0.25 11.32
C CYS A 179 -6.46 1.27 10.25
N THR A 180 -6.34 2.53 10.63
CA THR A 180 -6.13 3.62 9.68
C THR A 180 -5.42 4.81 10.33
N THR A 181 -5.18 5.86 9.54
CA THR A 181 -4.62 7.12 10.07
C THR A 181 -5.61 7.83 10.98
N VAL A 182 -5.11 8.59 11.96
CA VAL A 182 -5.93 9.34 12.94
C VAL A 182 -7.03 10.17 12.25
N LYS A 183 -6.67 10.87 11.16
CA LYS A 183 -7.60 11.72 10.40
C LYS A 183 -8.75 10.94 9.77
N VAL A 184 -8.49 9.74 9.26
CA VAL A 184 -9.51 8.88 8.66
C VAL A 184 -10.38 8.23 9.74
N ALA A 185 -9.78 7.86 10.87
CA ALA A 185 -10.50 7.36 12.03
C ALA A 185 -11.50 8.40 12.55
N ASP A 186 -11.08 9.67 12.71
CA ASP A 186 -11.97 10.78 13.11
C ASP A 186 -13.18 10.91 12.19
N SER A 187 -12.96 10.88 10.87
CA SER A 187 -14.04 11.00 9.90
C SER A 187 -14.99 9.81 9.93
N ASN A 188 -14.51 8.61 10.23
CA ASN A 188 -15.34 7.41 10.29
C ASN A 188 -16.12 7.33 11.61
N GLU A 189 -15.50 7.73 12.72
CA GLU A 189 -16.13 7.80 14.04
C GLU A 189 -17.36 8.72 14.04
N GLN A 190 -17.32 9.84 13.30
CA GLN A 190 -18.46 10.76 13.12
C GLN A 190 -19.69 10.12 12.48
N ASN A 191 -19.55 9.01 11.74
CA ASN A 191 -20.68 8.32 11.13
C ASN A 191 -21.30 7.26 12.05
N LEU A 192 -20.72 7.02 13.23
CA LEU A 192 -21.20 6.03 14.17
C LEU A 192 -22.24 6.64 15.11
N GLU A 193 -23.32 5.92 15.34
CA GLU A 193 -24.32 6.29 16.33
C GLU A 193 -23.97 5.71 17.69
N MET A 194 -23.33 6.51 18.54
CA MET A 194 -22.91 6.11 19.89
C MET A 194 -23.87 6.60 20.98
N THR A 195 -23.78 5.99 22.15
CA THR A 195 -24.52 6.35 23.37
C THR A 195 -23.56 6.46 24.55
N ASP A 196 -23.82 7.44 25.42
CA ASP A 196 -23.07 7.71 26.66
C ASP A 196 -23.52 6.80 27.83
N GLU A 197 -24.36 5.81 27.56
CA GLU A 197 -24.77 4.83 28.57
C GLU A 197 -23.57 4.02 29.07
N ASN A 198 -23.59 3.72 30.37
CA ASN A 198 -22.58 2.87 30.98
C ASN A 198 -22.54 1.49 30.30
N ILE A 199 -21.32 1.01 30.04
CA ILE A 199 -21.08 -0.31 29.48
C ILE A 199 -21.34 -1.33 30.59
N SER A 200 -22.51 -1.96 30.57
CA SER A 200 -22.82 -3.07 31.47
C SER A 200 -22.25 -4.38 30.90
N PRO A 201 -21.55 -5.21 31.71
CA PRO A 201 -20.98 -6.47 31.24
C PRO A 201 -22.04 -7.49 30.79
N ASP A 202 -23.26 -7.40 31.32
CA ASP A 202 -24.39 -8.28 30.96
C ASP A 202 -25.15 -7.80 29.71
N SER A 203 -24.70 -6.70 29.10
CA SER A 203 -25.32 -6.12 27.92
C SER A 203 -24.98 -6.93 26.67
N ILE A 204 -25.98 -7.17 25.83
CA ILE A 204 -25.79 -7.74 24.48
C ILE A 204 -25.32 -6.71 23.45
N ARG A 205 -25.10 -5.45 23.88
CA ARG A 205 -24.72 -4.38 22.96
C ARG A 205 -23.26 -4.50 22.53
N GLU A 206 -23.02 -4.04 21.32
CA GLU A 206 -21.68 -3.87 20.77
C GLU A 206 -21.09 -2.54 21.22
N VAL A 207 -19.80 -2.54 21.49
CA VAL A 207 -19.04 -1.39 21.99
C VAL A 207 -18.00 -1.02 20.94
N TYR A 208 -17.98 0.26 20.59
CA TYR A 208 -16.92 0.84 19.79
C TYR A 208 -15.73 1.18 20.68
N LEU A 209 -14.55 0.74 20.26
CA LEU A 209 -13.28 0.98 20.92
C LEU A 209 -12.27 1.53 19.92
N ARG A 210 -11.72 2.71 20.18
CA ARG A 210 -10.64 3.33 19.41
C ARG A 210 -9.36 3.34 20.22
N ILE A 211 -8.30 2.78 19.66
CA ILE A 211 -6.99 2.63 20.30
C ILE A 211 -5.95 3.33 19.43
N ASN A 212 -5.23 4.28 20.01
CA ASN A 212 -4.10 4.93 19.37
C ASN A 212 -2.82 4.13 19.63
N ILE A 213 -2.16 3.70 18.56
CA ILE A 213 -0.92 2.94 18.59
C ILE A 213 0.17 3.86 18.05
N ASN A 214 1.14 4.23 18.90
CA ASN A 214 2.14 5.24 18.54
C ASN A 214 3.02 4.88 17.32
N ASP A 215 3.19 3.59 17.01
CA ASP A 215 3.98 3.09 15.88
C ASP A 215 3.20 2.11 14.98
N GLY A 216 1.90 2.34 14.81
CA GLY A 216 0.99 1.41 14.13
C GLY A 216 1.08 1.40 12.60
N CYS A 217 2.12 1.98 11.98
CA CYS A 217 2.19 2.17 10.53
C CYS A 217 1.95 0.89 9.71
N LYS A 218 2.46 -0.25 10.16
CA LYS A 218 2.32 -1.54 9.46
C LYS A 218 0.90 -2.13 9.57
N MET A 219 0.13 -1.67 10.55
CA MET A 219 -1.24 -2.12 10.80
C MET A 219 -2.27 -1.36 9.94
N ILE A 220 -1.90 -0.20 9.40
CA ILE A 220 -2.78 0.63 8.56
C ILE A 220 -3.21 -0.15 7.31
N ASP A 221 -4.51 -0.05 6.99
CA ASP A 221 -5.17 -0.65 5.82
C ASP A 221 -5.09 -2.19 5.76
N GLN A 222 -4.68 -2.84 6.86
CA GLN A 222 -4.77 -4.29 6.98
C GLN A 222 -6.24 -4.71 6.95
N THR A 223 -6.56 -5.72 6.14
CA THR A 223 -7.92 -6.23 5.94
C THR A 223 -8.17 -7.57 6.62
N VAL A 224 -7.13 -8.19 7.20
CA VAL A 224 -7.20 -9.50 7.85
C VAL A 224 -6.75 -9.42 9.31
N ARG A 225 -7.51 -10.05 10.22
CA ARG A 225 -7.23 -10.10 11.67
C ARG A 225 -5.82 -10.63 11.98
N TYR A 226 -5.38 -11.65 11.25
CA TYR A 226 -4.06 -12.26 11.45
C TYR A 226 -2.93 -11.25 11.25
N SER A 227 -2.97 -10.48 10.15
CA SER A 227 -1.96 -9.47 9.83
C SER A 227 -1.89 -8.36 10.88
N LEU A 228 -3.04 -7.93 11.41
CA LEU A 228 -3.08 -6.96 12.51
C LEU A 228 -2.27 -7.43 13.71
N LYS A 229 -2.38 -8.70 14.09
CA LYS A 229 -1.68 -9.27 15.27
C LYS A 229 -0.18 -9.41 15.04
N THR A 230 0.24 -9.83 13.85
CA THR A 230 1.66 -9.98 13.51
C THR A 230 2.37 -8.64 13.39
N ASP A 231 1.64 -7.58 13.01
CA ASP A 231 2.19 -6.25 12.78
C ASP A 231 2.11 -5.32 14.00
N ILE A 232 1.64 -5.82 15.16
CA ILE A 232 1.67 -5.05 16.41
C ILE A 232 3.13 -4.79 16.81
N PRO A 233 3.55 -3.53 16.98
CA PRO A 233 4.92 -3.25 17.38
C PRO A 233 5.17 -3.72 18.83
N SER A 234 6.27 -4.44 19.05
CA SER A 234 6.58 -5.05 20.36
C SER A 234 6.82 -4.04 21.48
N GLN A 235 7.11 -2.78 21.15
CA GLN A 235 7.29 -1.67 22.10
C GLN A 235 6.25 -0.56 21.91
N ALA A 236 5.14 -0.84 21.23
CA ALA A 236 4.10 0.16 21.02
C ALA A 236 3.45 0.57 22.35
N LYS A 237 3.25 1.89 22.50
CA LYS A 237 2.31 2.44 23.47
C LYS A 237 0.94 2.46 22.82
N CYS A 238 0.00 1.75 23.44
CA CYS A 238 -1.37 1.60 22.94
C CYS A 238 -2.31 2.30 23.91
N ILE A 239 -2.95 3.38 23.51
CA ILE A 239 -3.79 4.21 24.40
C ILE A 239 -5.23 4.17 23.92
N ILE A 240 -6.15 3.81 24.80
CA ILE A 240 -7.59 3.89 24.51
C ILE A 240 -7.98 5.36 24.38
N LYS A 241 -8.46 5.75 23.20
CA LYS A 241 -8.96 7.10 22.91
C LYS A 241 -10.44 7.24 23.17
N GLN A 242 -11.21 6.24 22.74
CA GLN A 242 -12.67 6.24 22.82
C GLN A 242 -13.17 4.83 23.14
N LEU A 243 -14.17 4.77 23.99
CA LEU A 243 -14.87 3.56 24.40
C LEU A 243 -16.33 3.97 24.65
N ALA A 244 -17.25 3.49 23.82
CA ALA A 244 -18.67 3.86 23.89
C ALA A 244 -19.58 2.77 23.33
N CYS A 245 -20.79 2.64 23.87
CA CYS A 245 -21.79 1.73 23.34
C CYS A 245 -22.28 2.22 21.97
N LEU A 246 -22.45 1.30 21.03
CA LEU A 246 -23.12 1.58 19.75
C LEU A 246 -24.64 1.45 19.93
N LYS A 247 -25.40 2.38 19.36
CA LYS A 247 -26.87 2.27 19.26
C LYS A 247 -27.28 1.19 18.26
N ASN A 248 -26.54 1.08 17.17
CA ASN A 248 -26.72 0.11 16.10
C ASN A 248 -25.41 -0.02 15.30
N LEU A 249 -25.40 -0.90 14.30
CA LEU A 249 -24.22 -1.17 13.45
C LEU A 249 -24.10 -0.26 12.22
N SER A 250 -24.86 0.85 12.17
CA SER A 250 -24.76 1.82 11.08
C SER A 250 -23.42 2.56 11.14
N GLY A 251 -22.92 2.98 9.98
CA GLY A 251 -21.63 3.70 9.88
C GLY A 251 -20.39 2.80 9.81
N LEU A 252 -20.57 1.48 9.91
CA LEU A 252 -19.47 0.49 9.85
C LEU A 252 -19.10 0.05 8.42
N GLN A 253 -19.55 0.75 7.37
CA GLN A 253 -19.36 0.29 5.97
C GLN A 253 -17.89 0.18 5.55
N LYS A 254 -16.99 0.92 6.21
CA LYS A 254 -15.54 0.88 5.96
C LYS A 254 -14.78 -0.08 6.89
N PHE A 255 -15.48 -0.71 7.82
CA PHE A 255 -14.87 -1.66 8.74
C PHE A 255 -14.85 -3.04 8.09
N ASN A 256 -13.76 -3.77 8.31
CA ASN A 256 -13.67 -5.17 7.97
C ASN A 256 -14.49 -5.97 8.98
N ARG A 257 -15.44 -6.76 8.50
CA ARG A 257 -16.15 -7.75 9.32
C ARG A 257 -15.29 -9.00 9.45
N ILE A 258 -15.24 -9.59 10.65
CA ILE A 258 -14.49 -10.81 10.93
C ILE A 258 -15.40 -12.03 10.99
#